data_AF-A0A7D4E4K4-F1
#
_entry.id   AF-A0A7D4E4K4-F1
#
_cell.length_a   1.000
_cell.length_b   1.000
_cell.length_c   1.000
_cell.angle_alpha   90.00
_cell.angle_beta   90.00
_cell.angle_gamma   90.00
#
_symmetry.space_group_name_H-M   'P 1'
#
loop_
_entity.id
_entity.type
_entity.pdbx_description
1 polymer ?
#
loop_
_entity_poly.entity_id
_entity_poly.type
_entity_poly.pdbx_seq_one_letter_code
_entity_poly.pdbx_strand_id
1 'polypeptide(L)'
;MFRAVATTALLMGAGMAAAMAQELPNSPMALTRTFEQRFNARDLDGLAALYRKDGTSTDVATRRPDGKWLYAIDNPRGLEATAQ
;
A
#
# COMPACT_ATOMS: atom_id res chain seq x y z
N MET A 1 54.60 -18.58 2.13
CA MET A 1 54.20 -17.64 3.20
C MET A 1 53.20 -16.65 2.59
N PHE A 2 52.00 -16.54 3.19
CA PHE A 2 50.89 -15.57 2.96
C PHE A 2 50.34 -15.36 1.52
N ARG A 3 49.19 -15.96 1.14
CA ARG A 3 47.76 -15.48 1.24
C ARG A 3 47.51 -14.16 0.49
N ALA A 4 46.52 -13.99 -0.38
CA ALA A 4 45.12 -14.35 -0.20
C ALA A 4 44.34 -14.56 -1.52
N VAL A 5 43.32 -15.40 -1.39
CA VAL A 5 42.32 -15.83 -2.37
C VAL A 5 41.42 -14.65 -2.75
N ALA A 6 41.29 -14.42 -4.06
CA ALA A 6 40.17 -13.68 -4.64
C ALA A 6 38.89 -14.47 -4.38
N THR A 7 37.86 -13.86 -3.80
CA THR A 7 36.42 -14.06 -4.04
C THR A 7 35.64 -13.48 -2.85
N THR A 8 35.12 -12.26 -2.99
CA THR A 8 33.90 -11.88 -2.28
C THR A 8 32.93 -11.34 -3.32
N ALA A 9 32.32 -12.27 -4.04
CA ALA A 9 31.17 -12.01 -4.87
C ALA A 9 29.99 -11.58 -3.98
N LEU A 10 29.50 -10.37 -4.23
CA LEU A 10 28.08 -10.09 -4.42
C LEU A 10 27.11 -10.76 -3.41
N LEU A 11 27.05 -10.25 -2.17
CA LEU A 11 26.04 -10.65 -1.18
C LEU A 11 25.31 -9.44 -0.57
N MET A 12 24.94 -8.45 -1.38
CA MET A 12 24.07 -7.34 -0.93
C MET A 12 22.73 -7.23 -1.69
N GLY A 13 22.43 -8.16 -2.60
CA GLY A 13 21.30 -8.01 -3.53
C GLY A 13 19.89 -8.37 -2.99
N ALA A 14 19.76 -9.14 -1.91
CA ALA A 14 18.45 -9.64 -1.46
C ALA A 14 18.07 -9.23 -0.02
N GLY A 15 19.05 -8.99 0.86
CA GLY A 15 18.81 -8.64 2.26
C GLY A 15 18.36 -7.20 2.49
N MET A 16 18.83 -6.24 1.68
CA MET A 16 18.43 -4.83 1.83
C MET A 16 17.00 -4.56 1.36
N ALA A 17 16.50 -5.30 0.36
CA ALA A 17 15.13 -5.12 -0.14
C ALA A 17 14.08 -5.50 0.92
N ALA A 18 14.33 -6.56 1.72
CA ALA A 18 13.46 -6.96 2.82
C ALA A 18 13.59 -6.02 4.04
N ALA A 19 14.77 -5.45 4.29
CA ALA A 19 14.97 -4.45 5.34
C ALA A 19 14.33 -3.07 5.03
N MET A 20 14.05 -2.78 3.76
CA MET A 20 13.41 -1.53 3.30
C MET A 20 11.88 -1.62 3.24
N ALA A 21 11.30 -2.82 3.37
CA ALA A 21 9.86 -2.99 3.55
C ALA A 21 9.48 -2.60 4.98
N GLN A 22 9.53 -1.30 5.27
CA GLN A 22 9.14 -0.76 6.56
C GLN A 22 7.71 -1.18 6.86
N GLU A 23 7.54 -1.93 7.96
CA GLU A 23 6.29 -2.53 8.38
C GLU A 23 5.16 -1.49 8.37
N LEU A 24 4.02 -1.86 7.80
CA LEU A 24 2.89 -0.94 7.67
C LEU A 24 2.44 -0.44 9.05
N PRO A 25 1.99 0.82 9.17
CA PRO A 25 1.49 1.33 10.44
C PRO A 25 0.31 0.47 10.92
N ASN A 26 0.42 -0.07 12.12
CA ASN A 26 -0.56 -1.00 12.72
C ASN A 26 -1.61 -0.32 13.61
N SER A 27 -1.64 1.02 13.62
CA SER A 27 -2.66 1.80 14.32
C SER A 27 -3.06 3.03 13.52
N PRO A 28 -4.30 3.54 13.67
CA PRO A 28 -4.74 4.76 13.00
C PRO A 28 -3.84 5.97 13.31
N MET A 29 -3.36 6.10 14.55
CA MET A 29 -2.50 7.22 14.94
C MET A 29 -1.10 7.16 14.29
N ALA A 30 -0.59 5.97 13.98
CA ALA A 30 0.69 5.82 13.30
C ALA A 30 0.61 6.18 11.81
N LEU A 31 -0.58 6.07 11.20
CA LEU A 31 -0.78 6.34 9.77
C LEU A 31 -0.45 7.78 9.40
N THR A 32 -0.96 8.75 10.16
CA THR A 32 -0.73 10.19 9.90
C THR A 32 0.76 10.53 9.89
N ARG A 33 1.50 10.10 10.92
CA ARG A 33 2.94 10.32 11.01
C ARG A 33 3.69 9.66 9.86
N THR A 34 3.32 8.43 9.50
CA THR A 34 3.97 7.68 8.42
C THR A 34 3.72 8.33 7.06
N PHE A 35 2.50 8.82 6.83
CA PHE A 35 2.14 9.58 5.63
C PHE A 35 2.99 10.84 5.51
N GLU A 36 3.06 11.66 6.56
CA GLU A 36 3.82 12.92 6.57
C GLU A 36 5.31 12.68 6.25
N GLN A 37 5.90 11.65 6.86
CA GLN A 37 7.30 11.28 6.62
C GLN A 37 7.55 10.90 5.16
N ARG A 38 6.72 10.00 4.59
CA ARG A 38 6.86 9.53 3.21
C ARG A 38 6.55 10.62 2.20
N PHE A 39 5.54 11.45 2.47
CA PHE A 39 5.18 12.60 1.64
C PHE A 39 6.31 13.63 1.55
N ASN A 40 6.87 14.04 2.69
CA ASN A 40 7.97 14.99 2.72
C ASN A 40 9.24 14.45 2.07
N ALA A 41 9.45 13.13 2.13
CA ALA A 41 10.54 12.44 1.43
C ALA A 41 10.30 12.24 -0.08
N ARG A 42 9.11 12.58 -0.59
CA ARG A 42 8.67 12.27 -1.97
C ARG A 42 8.76 10.77 -2.31
N ASP A 43 8.54 9.92 -1.30
CA ASP A 43 8.55 8.47 -1.44
C ASP A 43 7.20 7.99 -1.99
N LEU A 44 7.06 8.03 -3.32
CA LEU A 44 5.83 7.64 -4.00
C LEU A 44 5.51 6.15 -3.80
N ASP A 45 6.50 5.28 -3.83
CA ASP A 45 6.32 3.83 -3.65
C ASP A 45 5.88 3.52 -2.22
N GLY A 46 6.48 4.18 -1.23
CA GLY A 46 6.05 4.08 0.16
C GLY A 46 4.65 4.66 0.39
N LEU A 47 4.28 5.77 -0.25
CA LEU A 47 2.92 6.29 -0.18
C LEU A 47 1.91 5.30 -0.77
N ALA A 48 2.21 4.69 -1.92
CA ALA A 48 1.35 3.68 -2.54
C ALA A 48 1.17 2.44 -1.63
N ALA A 49 2.22 2.04 -0.91
CA ALA A 49 2.15 0.93 0.03
C ALA A 49 1.23 1.19 1.24
N LEU A 50 0.95 2.46 1.61
CA LEU A 50 -0.03 2.77 2.66
C LEU A 50 -1.47 2.49 2.24
N TYR A 51 -1.73 2.30 0.94
CA TYR A 51 -3.04 1.95 0.44
C TYR A 51 -3.22 0.42 0.40
N ARG A 52 -4.09 -0.10 1.27
CA ARG A 52 -4.48 -1.52 1.26
C ARG A 52 -5.46 -1.80 0.12
N LYS A 53 -5.05 -2.63 -0.83
CA LYS A 53 -5.88 -3.05 -1.97
C LYS A 53 -7.03 -3.99 -1.58
N ASP A 54 -6.91 -4.67 -0.45
CA ASP A 54 -7.89 -5.60 0.12
C ASP A 54 -8.89 -4.93 1.08
N GLY A 55 -8.92 -3.59 1.13
CA GLY A 55 -9.91 -2.86 1.92
C GLY A 55 -11.33 -3.11 1.40
N THR A 56 -12.29 -3.27 2.32
CA THR A 56 -13.70 -3.40 1.95
C THR A 56 -14.34 -2.03 1.79
N SER A 57 -15.05 -1.83 0.68
CA SER A 57 -15.91 -0.64 0.50
C SER A 57 -17.31 -0.92 1.01
N THR A 58 -18.00 0.13 1.46
CA THR A 58 -19.40 0.06 1.88
C THR A 58 -20.19 1.09 1.10
N ASP A 59 -21.17 0.64 0.34
CA ASP A 59 -22.09 1.50 -0.39
C ASP A 59 -23.42 1.61 0.36
N VAL A 60 -24.04 2.79 0.30
CA VAL A 60 -25.35 3.03 0.91
C VAL A 60 -26.32 3.42 -0.18
N ALA A 61 -27.40 2.65 -0.34
CA ALA A 61 -28.44 2.92 -1.33
C ALA A 61 -29.84 2.94 -0.70
N THR A 62 -30.67 3.88 -1.13
CA THR A 62 -32.06 4.03 -0.69
C THR A 62 -33.01 3.82 -1.86
N ARG A 63 -33.99 2.92 -1.70
CA ARG A 63 -35.05 2.73 -2.68
C ARG A 63 -36.12 3.80 -2.51
N ARG A 64 -36.42 4.53 -3.58
CA ARG A 64 -37.42 5.62 -3.58
C ARG A 64 -38.83 5.11 -3.90
N PRO A 65 -39.88 5.90 -3.61
CA PRO A 65 -41.26 5.55 -3.96
C PRO A 65 -41.51 5.32 -5.46
N ASP A 66 -40.73 5.95 -6.33
CA ASP A 66 -40.76 5.75 -7.79
C ASP A 66 -40.08 4.44 -8.24
N GLY A 67 -39.60 3.62 -7.30
CA GLY A 67 -38.95 2.34 -7.55
C GLY A 67 -37.48 2.45 -7.95
N LYS A 68 -36.92 3.66 -8.11
CA LYS A 68 -35.50 3.87 -8.43
C LYS A 68 -34.64 3.81 -7.16
N TRP A 69 -33.38 3.42 -7.32
CA TRP A 69 -32.38 3.47 -6.26
C TRP A 69 -31.61 4.78 -6.32
N LEU A 70 -31.30 5.35 -5.15
CA LEU A 70 -30.40 6.47 -4.97
C LEU A 70 -29.20 6.00 -4.14
N TYR A 71 -27.99 6.10 -4.69
CA TYR A 71 -26.75 5.89 -3.94
C TYR A 71 -26.45 7.16 -3.13
N ALA A 72 -26.42 7.03 -1.81
CA ALA A 72 -26.17 8.13 -0.88
C ALA A 72 -24.67 8.29 -0.56
N ILE A 73 -23.91 7.18 -0.60
CA ILE A 73 -22.45 7.15 -0.50
C ILE A 73 -21.97 6.16 -1.56
N ASP A 74 -21.05 6.61 -2.41
CA ASP A 74 -20.51 5.84 -3.54
C ASP A 74 -18.98 5.87 -3.51
N ASN A 75 -18.35 4.71 -3.74
CA ASN A 75 -16.94 4.60 -4.05
C ASN A 75 -16.76 4.45 -5.58
N PRO A 76 -16.43 5.53 -6.31
CA PRO A 76 -16.55 5.60 -7.77
C PRO A 76 -15.60 4.69 -8.55
N ARG A 77 -14.69 3.95 -7.89
CA ARG A 77 -13.78 3.00 -8.57
C ARG A 77 -14.37 1.60 -8.76
N GLY A 78 -15.41 1.20 -8.03
CA GLY A 78 -15.84 -0.20 -7.98
C GLY A 78 -14.69 -1.16 -7.59
N LEU A 79 -14.95 -2.48 -7.58
CA LEU A 79 -13.86 -3.46 -7.59
C LEU A 79 -13.32 -3.50 -9.02
N GLU A 80 -12.08 -3.05 -9.25
CA GLU A 80 -11.46 -3.16 -10.57
C GLU A 80 -11.62 -4.59 -11.09
N ALA A 81 -12.09 -4.73 -12.33
CA ALA A 81 -12.36 -6.03 -12.92
C ALA A 81 -11.12 -6.91 -12.84
N THR A 82 -11.23 -8.06 -12.16
CA THR A 82 -10.29 -9.16 -12.34
C THR A 82 -10.38 -9.63 -13.78
N ALA A 83 -9.46 -9.15 -14.62
CA ALA A 83 -9.24 -9.71 -15.93
C ALA A 83 -8.70 -11.15 -15.77
N GLN A 84 -9.28 -12.06 -16.54
CA GLN A 84 -8.96 -13.50 -16.64
C GLN A 84 -7.54 -13.74 -17.13
#